data_AF-A0A2E3YJM8-F1
#
_entry.id   AF-A0A2E3YJM8-F1
#
_cell.length_a   1.000
_cell.length_b   1.000
_cell.length_c   1.000
_cell.angle_alpha   90.00
_cell.angle_beta   90.00
_cell.angle_gamma   90.00
#
_symmetry.space_group_name_H-M   'P 1'
#
loop_
_entity.id
_entity.type
_entity.pdbx_description
1 polymer ?
#
loop_
_entity_poly.entity_id
_entity_poly.type
_entity_poly.pdbx_seq_one_letter_code
_entity_poly.pdbx_strand_id
1 'polypeptide(L)'
;MNKLEKDDIIQKLIEKGVNSPCPRCSNDAFTLVDGYFNQTIQDSVSGFLVGGTGIPSIVTACTNCGFLSQYALGALGLLPDQLWK
;
A
#
# COMPACT_ATOMS: atom_id res chain seq x y z
N MET A 1 6.47 -12.03 -3.00
CA MET A 1 6.74 -11.85 -1.55
C MET A 1 6.70 -13.20 -0.87
N ASN A 2 7.61 -13.45 0.06
CA ASN A 2 7.59 -14.69 0.84
C ASN A 2 6.59 -14.57 2.02
N LYS A 3 6.33 -15.68 2.73
CA LYS A 3 5.36 -15.68 3.83
C LYS A 3 5.76 -14.75 4.99
N LEU A 4 7.03 -14.78 5.39
CA LEU A 4 7.54 -13.97 6.51
C LEU A 4 7.40 -12.46 6.23
N GLU A 5 7.70 -12.07 5.00
CA GLU A 5 7.55 -10.69 4.52
C GLU A 5 6.08 -10.24 4.55
N LYS A 6 5.15 -11.10 4.11
CA LYS A 6 3.70 -10.81 4.20
C LYS A 6 3.24 -10.65 5.65
N ASP A 7 3.67 -11.55 6.54
CA ASP A 7 3.28 -11.54 7.94
C ASP A 7 3.77 -10.25 8.64
N ASP A 8 4.99 -9.79 8.33
CA ASP A 8 5.53 -8.51 8.83
C ASP A 8 4.74 -7.29 8.32
N ILE A 9 4.42 -7.24 7.02
CA ILE A 9 3.59 -6.15 6.45
C ILE A 9 2.21 -6.10 7.13
N ILE A 10 1.57 -7.25 7.32
CA ILE A 10 0.25 -7.34 7.98
C ILE A 10 0.35 -6.83 9.41
N GLN A 11 1.40 -7.21 10.14
CA GLN A 11 1.63 -6.75 11.50
C GLN A 11 1.79 -5.22 11.55
N LYS A 12 2.55 -4.62 10.62
CA LYS A 12 2.71 -3.15 10.53
C LYS A 12 1.40 -2.43 10.22
N LEU A 13 0.55 -3.01 9.37
CA LEU A 13 -0.78 -2.47 9.09
C LEU A 13 -1.67 -2.46 10.35
N ILE A 14 -1.67 -3.56 11.09
CA ILE A 14 -2.42 -3.68 12.35
C ILE A 14 -1.90 -2.67 13.39
N GLU A 15 -0.58 -2.55 13.55
CA GLU A 15 0.05 -1.57 14.45
C GLU A 15 -0.33 -0.12 14.12
N LYS A 16 -0.59 0.18 12.85
CA LYS A 16 -1.03 1.50 12.37
C LYS A 16 -2.54 1.71 12.47
N GLY A 17 -3.29 0.75 13.01
CA GLY A 17 -4.75 0.82 13.15
C GLY A 17 -5.50 0.64 11.83
N VAL A 18 -4.87 0.02 10.84
CA VAL A 18 -5.48 -0.24 9.52
C VAL A 18 -6.30 -1.53 9.58
N ASN A 19 -7.42 -1.47 10.30
CA ASN A 19 -8.30 -2.62 10.53
C ASN A 19 -9.80 -2.24 10.46
N SER A 20 -10.11 -1.06 9.92
CA SER A 20 -11.51 -0.63 9.75
C SER A 20 -12.21 -1.38 8.61
N PRO A 21 -13.55 -1.54 8.68
CA PRO A 21 -14.34 -2.13 7.59
C PRO A 21 -14.15 -1.39 6.27
N CYS A 22 -14.41 -2.07 5.16
CA CYS A 22 -14.27 -1.48 3.83
C CYS A 22 -15.13 -0.20 3.70
N PRO A 23 -14.55 0.94 3.29
CA PRO A 23 -15.29 2.21 3.20
C PRO A 23 -16.29 2.25 2.04
N ARG A 24 -16.37 1.19 1.22
CA ARG A 24 -17.29 1.08 0.07
C ARG A 24 -18.47 0.17 0.31
N CYS A 25 -18.27 -0.96 0.96
CA CYS A 25 -19.32 -1.97 1.17
C CYS A 25 -19.40 -2.52 2.61
N SER A 26 -18.63 -1.94 3.54
CA SER A 26 -18.60 -2.33 4.96
C SER A 26 -18.17 -3.77 5.24
N ASN A 27 -17.61 -4.47 4.26
CA ASN A 27 -17.01 -5.80 4.47
C ASN A 27 -15.71 -5.68 5.27
N ASP A 28 -15.51 -6.59 6.23
CA ASP A 28 -14.34 -6.59 7.11
C ASP A 28 -13.14 -7.34 6.52
N ALA A 29 -13.38 -8.19 5.52
CA ALA A 29 -12.34 -9.05 4.96
C ALA A 29 -11.55 -8.34 3.84
N PHE A 30 -10.23 -8.37 4.00
CA PHE A 30 -9.24 -7.88 3.04
C PHE A 30 -8.16 -8.92 2.79
N THR A 31 -7.58 -8.88 1.60
CA THR A 31 -6.37 -9.64 1.26
C THR A 31 -5.25 -8.68 0.91
N LEU A 32 -4.02 -9.01 1.31
CA LEU A 32 -2.83 -8.30 0.84
C LEU A 32 -2.57 -8.73 -0.61
N VAL A 33 -2.45 -7.75 -1.51
CA VAL A 33 -2.13 -8.02 -2.92
C VAL A 33 -0.64 -8.33 -3.04
N ASP A 34 -0.30 -9.34 -3.84
CA ASP A 34 1.07 -9.77 -3.98
C ASP A 34 1.93 -8.81 -4.81
N GLY A 35 2.95 -8.25 -4.17
CA GLY A 35 3.93 -7.36 -4.79
C GLY A 35 3.91 -5.95 -4.20
N TYR A 36 4.70 -5.08 -4.81
CA TYR A 36 4.81 -3.68 -4.46
C TYR A 36 4.31 -2.82 -5.61
N PHE A 37 3.67 -1.71 -5.24
CA PHE A 37 3.17 -0.72 -6.17
C PHE A 37 4.02 0.54 -6.03
N ASN A 38 4.19 1.28 -7.12
CA ASN A 38 4.87 2.56 -7.08
C ASN A 38 3.98 3.61 -7.76
N GLN A 39 3.40 4.51 -6.96
CA GLN A 39 2.58 5.61 -7.49
C GLN A 39 3.52 6.74 -7.92
N THR A 40 3.58 7.03 -9.22
CA THR A 40 4.41 8.11 -9.73
C THR A 40 3.72 9.45 -9.49
N ILE A 41 4.42 10.40 -8.85
CA ILE A 41 3.94 11.76 -8.69
C ILE A 41 4.27 12.52 -9.99
N GLN A 42 3.25 13.12 -10.61
CA GLN A 42 3.41 13.85 -11.87
C GLN A 42 2.85 15.27 -11.73
N ASP A 43 3.58 16.25 -12.26
CA ASP A 43 3.18 17.66 -12.27
C ASP A 43 2.34 18.03 -13.51
N SER A 44 2.20 17.10 -14.46
CA SER A 44 1.45 17.27 -15.69
C SER A 44 0.46 16.11 -15.88
N VAL A 45 -0.74 16.44 -16.35
CA VAL A 45 -1.76 15.46 -16.75
C VAL A 45 -1.45 14.78 -18.09
N SER A 46 -0.44 15.27 -18.81
CA SER A 46 -0.01 14.77 -20.11
C SER A 46 1.44 14.29 -20.08
N GLY A 47 1.72 13.25 -20.87
CA GLY A 47 3.02 12.58 -20.90
C GLY A 47 3.10 11.40 -19.95
N PHE A 48 4.20 10.65 -20.04
CA PHE A 48 4.53 9.57 -19.13
C PHE A 48 5.89 9.85 -18.52
N LEU A 49 5.94 10.04 -17.20
CA LEU A 49 7.20 10.21 -16.50
C LEU A 49 7.85 8.84 -16.27
N VAL A 50 9.01 8.61 -16.88
CA VAL A 50 9.84 7.43 -16.61
C VAL A 50 10.87 7.81 -15.56
N GLY A 51 10.74 7.26 -14.35
CA GLY A 51 11.58 7.63 -13.19
C GLY A 51 11.01 8.81 -12.39
N GLY A 52 11.82 9.37 -11.48
CA GLY A 52 11.41 10.49 -10.62
C GLY A 52 10.77 10.06 -9.30
N THR A 53 10.08 10.99 -8.64
CA THR A 53 9.50 10.77 -7.30
C THR A 53 8.30 9.84 -7.39
N GLY A 54 8.40 8.70 -6.72
CA GLY A 54 7.31 7.75 -6.54
C GLY A 54 7.01 7.54 -5.06
N ILE A 55 5.80 7.05 -4.78
CA ILE A 55 5.39 6.59 -3.45
C ILE A 55 5.31 5.06 -3.49
N PRO A 56 6.38 4.36 -3.03
CA PRO A 56 6.35 2.92 -2.85
C PRO A 56 5.26 2.55 -1.86
N SER A 57 4.40 1.63 -2.26
CA SER A 57 3.19 1.28 -1.52
C SER A 57 2.92 -0.23 -1.59
N ILE A 58 2.20 -0.72 -0.59
CA ILE A 58 1.50 -2.01 -0.66
C ILE A 58 0.00 -1.75 -0.82
N VAL A 59 -0.72 -2.75 -1.30
CA VAL A 59 -2.16 -2.64 -1.56
C VAL A 59 -2.90 -3.78 -0.87
N THR A 60 -3.97 -3.46 -0.16
CA THR A 60 -4.97 -4.45 0.25
C THR A 60 -6.20 -4.34 -0.64
N ALA A 61 -6.83 -5.48 -0.93
CA ALA A 61 -8.04 -5.58 -1.71
C ALA A 61 -9.18 -6.12 -0.84
N CYS A 62 -10.34 -5.45 -0.86
CA CYS A 62 -11.55 -5.97 -0.24
C CYS A 62 -11.97 -7.25 -0.95
N THR A 63 -12.16 -8.33 -0.20
CA THR A 63 -12.51 -9.65 -0.78
C THR A 63 -13.95 -9.73 -1.29
N ASN A 64 -14.79 -8.73 -0.98
CA ASN A 64 -16.17 -8.65 -1.44
C ASN A 64 -16.34 -7.76 -2.69
N CYS A 65 -15.96 -6.47 -2.59
CA CYS A 65 -16.23 -5.49 -3.66
C CYS A 65 -15.01 -5.10 -4.50
N GLY A 66 -13.82 -5.61 -4.17
CA GLY A 66 -12.59 -5.29 -4.92
C GLY A 66 -12.02 -3.90 -4.68
N PHE A 67 -12.53 -3.12 -3.71
CA PHE A 67 -11.92 -1.85 -3.32
C PHE A 67 -10.45 -2.05 -2.96
N LEU A 68 -9.57 -1.25 -3.58
CA LEU A 68 -8.13 -1.25 -3.32
C LEU A 68 -7.78 -0.11 -2.38
N SER A 69 -7.12 -0.44 -1.26
CA SER A 69 -6.57 0.53 -0.33
C SER A 69 -5.04 0.50 -0.42
N GLN A 70 -4.43 1.66 -0.65
CA GLN A 70 -2.98 1.79 -0.81
C GLN A 70 -2.36 2.34 0.46
N TYR A 71 -1.21 1.79 0.85
CA TYR A 71 -0.48 2.19 2.05
C TYR A 71 0.97 2.45 1.69
N ALA A 72 1.43 3.69 1.89
CA ALA A 72 2.81 4.08 1.64
C ALA A 72 3.74 3.32 2.59
N LEU A 73 4.75 2.64 2.03
CA LEU A 73 5.70 1.84 2.80
C LEU A 73 6.48 2.66 3.82
N GLY A 74 6.83 3.91 3.49
CA GLY A 74 7.53 4.81 4.42
C GLY A 74 6.69 5.15 5.66
N ALA A 75 5.37 5.36 5.50
CA ALA A 75 4.48 5.59 6.63
C ALA A 75 4.32 4.34 7.53
N LEU A 76 4.51 3.15 6.96
CA LEU A 76 4.56 1.88 7.68
C LEU A 76 5.92 1.61 8.35
N GLY A 77 6.95 2.43 8.10
CA GLY A 77 8.32 2.18 8.59
C GLY A 77 9.01 1.01 7.89
N LEU A 78 8.57 0.69 6.67
CA LEU A 78 9.07 -0.42 5.85
C LEU A 78 10.06 0.05 4.76
N LEU A 79 10.43 1.33 4.77
CA LEU A 79 11.52 1.87 3.96
C LEU A 79 12.70 2.22 4.86
N PRO A 80 13.95 2.01 4.42
CA PRO A 80 15.13 2.60 5.03
C PRO A 80 14.95 4.10 5.26
N ASP A 81 15.42 4.63 6.40
CA ASP A 81 15.28 6.05 6.80
C ASP A 81 15.81 7.05 5.76
N GLN A 82 16.69 6.61 4.86
CA GLN A 82 17.26 7.41 3.78
C GLN A 82 16.33 7.56 2.56
N LEU A 83 15.31 6.70 2.45
CA LEU A 83 14.30 6.71 1.38
C LEU A 83 12.98 7.38 1.82
N TRP A 84 12.93 7.87 3.06
CA TRP A 84 11.79 8.58 3.65
C TRP A 84 12.26 9.93 4.21
N LYS A 85 12.58 10.86 3.31
CA LYS A 85 12.79 12.28 3.59
C LYS A 85 12.24 13.13 2.45
#